data_AF-A0A7Z9QYK5-F1
#
_entry.id   AF-A0A7Z9QYK5-F1
#
_cell.length_a   1.000
_cell.length_b   1.000
_cell.length_c   1.000
_cell.angle_alpha   90.00
_cell.angle_beta   90.00
_cell.angle_gamma   90.00
#
_symmetry.space_group_name_H-M   'P 1'
#
loop_
_entity.id
_entity.type
_entity.pdbx_description
1 polymer ?
#
loop_
_entity_poly.entity_id
_entity_poly.type
_entity_poly.pdbx_seq_one_letter_code
_entity_poly.pdbx_strand_id
1 'polypeptide(L)'
;MSSSVGYTAEVGGTLNQNTVWLLANSPYHVTQDMVINSDVTLNIEAGVVVNLDNGVRIDVNGTLIARGTANQKIVFQPTSGTTPGSWDTISFSDSSVDANWMVGGVPIYAAVPLSLTQGYNAVGIPHPPGLIARMALSQITGGQIITQWNAGSQMWRSVFKNVVGDVLGNDFEFEADQGYFISVNQNST
;
A
#
# COMPACT_ATOMS: atom_id res chain seq x y z
N MET A 1 9.06 17.10 -41.05
CA MET A 1 9.32 17.93 -39.86
C MET A 1 9.09 17.04 -38.65
N SER A 2 10.13 16.63 -37.94
CA SER A 2 10.00 15.85 -36.71
C SER A 2 9.84 16.83 -35.56
N SER A 3 8.68 16.85 -34.91
CA SER A 3 8.44 17.66 -33.71
C SER A 3 9.15 16.99 -32.54
N SER A 4 10.27 17.54 -32.08
CA SER A 4 10.88 17.12 -30.81
C SER A 4 9.96 17.56 -29.68
N VAL A 5 9.34 16.61 -28.98
CA VAL A 5 8.86 16.86 -27.62
C VAL A 5 10.12 17.13 -26.80
N GLY A 6 10.33 18.39 -26.40
CA GLY A 6 11.51 18.77 -25.62
C GLY A 6 11.34 18.30 -24.19
N TYR A 7 12.23 17.42 -23.73
CA TYR A 7 12.33 17.06 -22.32
C TYR A 7 13.11 18.14 -21.56
N THR A 8 12.74 18.39 -20.31
CA THR A 8 13.37 19.42 -19.46
C THR A 8 14.59 18.91 -18.69
N ALA A 9 14.71 17.58 -18.51
CA ALA A 9 15.89 16.96 -17.91
C ALA A 9 16.12 15.54 -18.45
N GLU A 10 17.26 15.31 -19.08
CA GLU A 10 17.74 13.96 -19.42
C GLU A 10 18.51 13.37 -18.23
N VAL A 11 18.21 12.13 -17.87
CA VAL A 11 18.77 11.42 -16.71
C VAL A 11 19.07 9.95 -17.04
N GLY A 12 19.90 9.31 -16.22
CA GLY A 12 20.26 7.90 -16.37
C GLY A 12 21.60 7.59 -15.70
N GLY A 13 22.05 6.35 -15.81
CA GLY A 13 23.30 5.88 -15.20
C GLY A 13 23.20 5.74 -13.68
N THR A 14 24.35 5.75 -13.00
CA THR A 14 24.40 5.50 -11.56
C THR A 14 24.21 6.79 -10.75
N LEU A 15 23.17 6.80 -9.92
CA LEU A 15 22.93 7.82 -8.92
C LEU A 15 23.75 7.52 -7.67
N ASN A 16 24.76 8.36 -7.41
CA ASN A 16 25.70 8.21 -6.29
C ASN A 16 25.43 9.18 -5.13
N GLN A 17 24.43 10.06 -5.27
CA GLN A 17 24.11 11.08 -4.28
C GLN A 17 22.60 11.28 -4.21
N ASN A 18 22.12 11.64 -3.02
CA ASN A 18 20.71 11.93 -2.79
C ASN A 18 20.23 13.00 -3.77
N THR A 19 19.13 12.71 -4.46
CA THR A 19 18.63 13.54 -5.55
C THR A 19 17.12 13.71 -5.42
N VAL A 20 16.65 14.90 -5.78
CA VAL A 20 15.22 15.21 -5.84
C VAL A 20 14.83 15.50 -7.28
N TRP A 21 13.82 14.78 -7.77
CA TRP A 21 13.14 15.10 -9.02
C TRP A 21 11.97 16.03 -8.74
N LEU A 22 12.15 17.29 -9.11
CA LEU A 22 11.21 18.37 -8.86
C LEU A 22 10.11 18.39 -9.92
N LEU A 23 8.86 18.63 -9.51
CA LEU A 23 7.75 18.81 -10.45
C LEU A 23 8.03 19.93 -11.46
N ALA A 24 8.73 20.99 -11.03
CA ALA A 24 9.12 22.11 -11.89
C ALA A 24 10.01 21.72 -13.08
N ASN A 25 10.72 20.59 -12.99
CA ASN A 25 11.61 20.07 -14.03
C ASN A 25 10.98 18.88 -14.78
N SER A 26 9.73 18.55 -14.50
CA SER A 26 8.99 17.50 -15.20
C SER A 26 8.64 17.94 -16.63
N PRO A 27 8.75 17.06 -17.64
CA PRO A 27 9.08 15.64 -17.53
C PRO A 27 10.58 15.34 -17.44
N TYR A 28 10.91 14.28 -16.71
CA TYR A 28 12.23 13.66 -16.72
C TYR A 28 12.30 12.59 -17.82
N HIS A 29 13.38 12.55 -18.57
CA HIS A 29 13.63 11.55 -19.62
C HIS A 29 14.79 10.64 -19.24
N VAL A 30 14.48 9.38 -18.97
CA VAL A 30 15.46 8.35 -18.64
C VAL A 30 15.94 7.71 -19.95
N THR A 31 17.15 8.08 -20.38
CA THR A 31 17.70 7.72 -21.72
C THR A 31 18.53 6.44 -21.71
N GLN A 32 18.89 5.94 -20.53
CA GLN A 32 19.67 4.72 -20.32
C GLN A 32 19.34 4.12 -18.96
N ASP A 33 19.73 2.86 -18.75
CA ASP A 33 19.56 2.17 -17.47
C ASP A 33 20.03 3.04 -16.30
N MET A 34 19.21 3.07 -15.25
CA MET A 34 19.46 3.88 -14.07
C MET A 34 19.67 2.98 -12.86
N VAL A 35 20.69 3.25 -12.05
CA VAL A 35 20.95 2.54 -10.80
C VAL A 35 20.91 3.54 -9.65
N ILE A 36 20.02 3.34 -8.68
CA ILE A 36 20.03 4.06 -7.42
C ILE A 36 20.88 3.24 -6.45
N ASN A 37 22.10 3.70 -6.15
CA ASN A 37 23.01 2.95 -5.28
C ASN A 37 22.49 2.79 -3.85
N SER A 38 23.05 1.82 -3.13
CA SER A 38 22.83 1.68 -1.68
C SER A 38 23.12 3.00 -0.97
N ASP A 39 22.37 3.27 0.11
CA ASP A 39 22.41 4.51 0.89
C ASP A 39 22.05 5.80 0.13
N VAL A 40 21.68 5.71 -1.16
CA VAL A 40 21.23 6.84 -1.97
C VAL A 40 19.70 6.87 -2.02
N THR A 41 19.14 8.07 -1.88
CA THR A 41 17.71 8.34 -2.01
C THR A 41 17.42 9.12 -3.28
N LEU A 42 16.54 8.59 -4.14
CA LEU A 42 15.84 9.36 -5.15
C LEU A 42 14.44 9.72 -4.62
N ASN A 43 14.18 11.01 -4.44
CA ASN A 43 12.85 11.51 -4.09
C ASN A 43 12.19 12.16 -5.30
N ILE A 44 11.05 11.63 -5.72
CA ILE A 44 10.26 12.13 -6.85
C ILE A 44 9.04 12.85 -6.30
N GLU A 45 8.92 14.13 -6.60
CA GLU A 45 7.78 14.93 -6.17
C GLU A 45 6.46 14.47 -6.80
N ALA A 46 5.36 14.68 -6.09
CA ALA A 46 4.03 14.35 -6.59
C ALA A 46 3.73 15.08 -7.90
N GLY A 47 3.16 14.37 -8.88
CA GLY A 47 2.81 14.92 -10.19
C GLY A 47 3.90 14.82 -11.26
N VAL A 48 5.12 14.39 -10.91
CA VAL A 48 6.20 14.21 -11.89
C VAL A 48 5.86 13.14 -12.92
N VAL A 49 6.17 13.42 -14.19
CA VAL A 49 6.15 12.47 -15.30
C VAL A 49 7.57 12.03 -15.63
N VAL A 50 7.78 10.72 -15.69
CA VAL A 50 9.04 10.06 -16.02
C VAL A 50 8.84 9.30 -17.32
N ASN A 51 9.53 9.74 -18.37
CA ASN A 51 9.52 9.09 -19.67
C ASN A 51 10.75 8.18 -19.79
N LEU A 52 10.55 6.89 -20.02
CA LEU A 52 11.63 5.91 -20.18
C LEU A 52 11.79 5.51 -21.63
N ASP A 53 13.04 5.52 -22.12
CA ASP A 53 13.35 4.99 -23.44
C ASP A 53 13.13 3.47 -23.55
N ASN A 54 13.05 3.01 -24.79
CA ASN A 54 12.70 1.62 -25.04
C ASN A 54 13.77 0.66 -24.49
N GLY A 55 13.35 -0.29 -23.65
CA GLY A 55 14.22 -1.27 -23.00
C GLY A 55 15.01 -0.74 -21.79
N VAL A 56 14.80 0.50 -21.36
CA VAL A 56 15.44 1.05 -20.15
C VAL A 56 14.85 0.43 -18.89
N ARG A 57 15.71 0.11 -17.92
CA ARG A 57 15.30 -0.27 -16.55
C ARG A 57 15.82 0.71 -15.49
N ILE A 58 15.19 0.67 -14.32
CA ILE A 58 15.64 1.34 -13.11
C ILE A 58 15.89 0.26 -12.04
N ASP A 59 17.12 0.16 -11.56
CA ASP A 59 17.51 -0.75 -10.49
C ASP A 59 17.69 0.03 -9.18
N VAL A 60 16.91 -0.32 -8.16
CA VAL A 60 16.88 0.37 -6.87
C VAL A 60 17.61 -0.49 -5.83
N ASN A 61 18.87 -0.12 -5.53
CA ASN A 61 19.65 -0.70 -4.42
C ASN A 61 19.56 0.13 -3.14
N GLY A 62 19.15 1.39 -3.23
CA GLY A 62 18.94 2.30 -2.10
C GLY A 62 17.45 2.58 -1.86
N THR A 63 17.07 3.85 -1.89
CA THR A 63 15.69 4.29 -1.61
C THR A 63 15.08 5.01 -2.81
N LEU A 64 13.90 4.58 -3.24
CA LEU A 64 13.05 5.32 -4.18
C LEU A 64 11.80 5.82 -3.44
N ILE A 65 11.66 7.14 -3.29
CA ILE A 65 10.48 7.78 -2.71
C ILE A 65 9.65 8.38 -3.84
N ALA A 66 8.52 7.75 -4.18
CA ALA A 66 7.60 8.23 -5.20
C ALA A 66 6.17 8.30 -4.64
N ARG A 67 5.90 9.32 -3.81
CA ARG A 67 4.63 9.49 -3.08
C ARG A 67 3.72 10.49 -3.78
N GLY A 68 2.94 10.02 -4.76
CA GLY A 68 1.91 10.82 -5.43
C GLY A 68 0.65 11.01 -4.59
N THR A 69 -0.25 11.89 -5.05
CA THR A 69 -1.61 12.03 -4.52
C THR A 69 -2.64 11.64 -5.58
N ALA A 70 -3.92 11.52 -5.20
CA ALA A 70 -5.00 11.25 -6.15
C ALA A 70 -5.05 12.28 -7.29
N ASN A 71 -4.73 13.55 -6.98
CA ASN A 71 -4.75 14.66 -7.93
C ASN A 71 -3.39 14.91 -8.61
N GLN A 72 -2.29 14.42 -8.03
CA GLN A 72 -0.93 14.58 -8.54
C GLN A 72 -0.22 13.23 -8.51
N LYS A 73 -0.61 12.37 -9.46
CA LYS A 73 0.00 11.05 -9.64
C LYS A 73 1.41 11.20 -10.22
N ILE A 74 2.34 10.38 -9.76
CA ILE A 74 3.63 10.20 -10.41
C ILE A 74 3.43 9.15 -11.51
N VAL A 75 3.87 9.45 -12.73
CA VAL A 75 3.61 8.61 -13.91
C VAL A 75 4.93 8.17 -14.52
N PHE A 76 5.19 6.86 -14.52
CA PHE A 76 6.25 6.24 -15.32
C PHE A 76 5.63 5.72 -16.61
N GLN A 77 6.15 6.16 -17.75
CA GLN A 77 5.61 5.83 -19.06
C GLN A 77 6.72 5.72 -20.12
N PRO A 78 6.51 4.99 -21.22
CA PRO A 78 7.45 4.98 -22.33
C PRO A 78 7.54 6.33 -23.06
N THR A 79 8.69 6.64 -23.64
CA THR A 79 8.91 7.84 -24.47
C THR A 79 8.16 7.79 -25.79
N SER A 80 7.86 6.59 -26.30
CA SER A 80 7.01 6.38 -27.46
C SER A 80 6.32 5.02 -27.43
N GLY A 81 5.10 4.98 -27.98
CA GLY A 81 4.23 3.79 -27.96
C GLY A 81 3.48 3.63 -26.64
N THR A 82 2.28 3.04 -26.68
CA THR A 82 1.50 2.68 -25.48
C THR A 82 1.57 1.17 -25.21
N THR A 83 2.59 0.51 -25.76
CA THR A 83 2.70 -0.94 -25.70
C THR A 83 3.26 -1.34 -24.34
N PRO A 84 2.59 -2.22 -23.59
CA PRO A 84 3.17 -2.82 -22.39
C PRO A 84 4.53 -3.44 -22.71
N GLY A 85 5.55 -3.15 -21.90
CA GLY A 85 6.94 -3.62 -22.10
C GLY A 85 7.80 -2.75 -23.02
N SER A 86 7.34 -1.55 -23.41
CA SER A 86 8.21 -0.60 -24.12
C SER A 86 9.42 -0.20 -23.28
N TRP A 87 9.28 0.00 -21.98
CA TRP A 87 10.41 0.03 -21.04
C TRP A 87 10.42 -1.26 -20.22
N ASP A 88 11.58 -1.61 -19.66
CA ASP A 88 11.80 -2.93 -19.04
C ASP A 88 11.17 -3.00 -17.64
N THR A 89 11.88 -2.55 -16.59
CA THR A 89 11.40 -2.72 -15.21
C THR A 89 11.87 -1.61 -14.26
N ILE A 90 11.17 -1.48 -13.13
CA ILE A 90 11.68 -0.84 -11.92
C ILE A 90 11.89 -1.98 -10.92
N SER A 91 13.14 -2.39 -10.73
CA SER A 91 13.50 -3.51 -9.88
C SER A 91 13.99 -3.00 -8.52
N PHE A 92 13.58 -3.66 -7.44
CA PHE A 92 14.07 -3.39 -6.09
C PHE A 92 14.93 -4.58 -5.65
N SER A 93 16.16 -4.33 -5.23
CA SER A 93 17.02 -5.38 -4.69
C SER A 93 16.73 -5.62 -3.21
N ASP A 94 17.25 -6.71 -2.67
CA ASP A 94 17.16 -7.03 -1.23
C ASP A 94 17.92 -6.01 -0.35
N SER A 95 18.83 -5.21 -0.93
CA SER A 95 19.48 -4.11 -0.22
C SER A 95 18.66 -2.82 -0.22
N SER A 96 17.57 -2.77 -0.98
CA SER A 96 16.72 -1.58 -1.03
C SER A 96 16.03 -1.35 0.31
N VAL A 97 15.69 -0.09 0.58
CA VAL A 97 14.94 0.25 1.79
C VAL A 97 13.46 -0.04 1.55
N ASP A 98 12.92 -0.99 2.32
CA ASP A 98 11.51 -1.35 2.29
C ASP A 98 10.59 -0.13 2.47
N ALA A 99 9.45 -0.19 1.80
CA ALA A 99 8.42 0.83 1.94
C ALA A 99 7.88 0.85 3.38
N ASN A 100 8.29 1.85 4.17
CA ASN A 100 7.68 2.08 5.46
C ASN A 100 6.35 2.83 5.29
N TRP A 101 5.26 2.14 5.59
CA TRP A 101 3.95 2.76 5.75
C TRP A 101 3.95 3.51 7.09
N MET A 102 4.16 4.83 7.04
CA MET A 102 3.89 5.65 8.22
C MET A 102 2.40 5.53 8.54
N VAL A 103 2.06 4.84 9.63
CA VAL A 103 0.71 4.85 10.19
C VAL A 103 0.43 6.30 10.58
N GLY A 104 -0.29 7.02 9.71
CA GLY A 104 -0.86 8.31 10.05
C GLY A 104 -1.95 8.09 11.08
N GLY A 105 -1.61 8.25 12.36
CA GLY A 105 -2.55 8.08 13.45
C GLY A 105 -1.97 8.62 14.76
N VAL A 106 -2.83 9.24 15.57
CA VAL A 106 -2.55 9.42 17.00
C VAL A 106 -2.88 8.12 17.72
N PRO A 107 -2.13 7.76 18.78
CA PRO A 107 -2.51 6.62 19.60
C PRO A 107 -3.95 6.80 20.12
N ILE A 108 -4.74 5.75 20.04
CA ILE A 108 -6.10 5.73 20.56
C ILE A 108 -6.02 5.53 22.08
N TYR A 109 -6.32 6.58 22.85
CA TYR A 109 -6.29 6.55 24.33
C TYR A 109 -7.67 6.31 24.97
N ALA A 110 -8.72 6.22 24.16
CA ALA A 110 -10.10 5.98 24.60
C ALA A 110 -10.87 5.23 23.51
N ALA A 111 -12.00 4.61 23.85
CA ALA A 111 -12.83 3.90 22.87
C ALA A 111 -13.25 4.83 21.71
N VAL A 112 -13.02 4.39 20.47
CA VAL A 112 -13.40 5.10 19.24
C VAL A 112 -14.43 4.25 18.49
N PRO A 113 -15.55 4.83 18.03
CA PRO A 113 -16.51 4.10 17.20
C PRO A 113 -15.87 3.74 15.85
N LEU A 114 -16.15 2.52 15.39
CA LEU A 114 -15.64 1.99 14.13
C LEU A 114 -16.77 1.85 13.13
N SER A 115 -16.67 2.57 12.02
CA SER A 115 -17.57 2.39 10.89
C SER A 115 -16.97 1.38 9.91
N LEU A 116 -17.60 0.20 9.82
CA LEU A 116 -17.23 -0.84 8.86
C LEU A 116 -18.00 -0.64 7.56
N THR A 117 -17.34 -0.86 6.43
CA THR A 117 -17.99 -0.81 5.11
C THR A 117 -18.49 -2.18 4.69
N GLN A 118 -19.58 -2.25 3.92
CA GLN A 118 -20.08 -3.49 3.33
C GLN A 118 -18.95 -4.32 2.70
N GLY A 119 -18.86 -5.60 3.06
CA GLY A 119 -17.79 -6.51 2.65
C GLY A 119 -16.82 -6.84 3.79
N TYR A 120 -15.58 -7.18 3.43
CA TYR A 120 -14.54 -7.58 4.37
C TYR A 120 -13.72 -6.38 4.84
N ASN A 121 -13.61 -6.23 6.16
CA ASN A 121 -12.83 -5.19 6.82
C ASN A 121 -11.69 -5.86 7.58
N ALA A 122 -10.46 -5.45 7.33
CA ALA A 122 -9.31 -5.85 8.15
C ALA A 122 -9.18 -4.90 9.34
N VAL A 123 -9.23 -5.43 10.56
CA VAL A 123 -9.25 -4.66 11.80
C VAL A 123 -8.18 -5.20 12.74
N GLY A 124 -7.24 -4.34 13.15
CA GLY A 124 -6.27 -4.64 14.21
C GLY A 124 -6.43 -3.58 15.29
N ILE A 125 -7.24 -3.85 16.31
CA ILE A 125 -7.55 -2.87 17.35
C ILE A 125 -7.41 -3.53 18.72
N PRO A 126 -6.61 -2.94 19.63
CA PRO A 126 -6.59 -3.37 21.01
C PRO A 126 -7.97 -3.18 21.62
N HIS A 127 -8.56 -4.27 22.09
CA HIS A 127 -9.87 -4.29 22.73
C HIS A 127 -9.71 -4.51 24.24
N PRO A 128 -10.73 -4.20 25.07
CA PRO A 128 -10.67 -4.45 26.50
C PRO A 128 -10.49 -5.96 26.80
N PRO A 129 -9.52 -6.37 27.64
CA PRO A 129 -9.31 -7.77 27.98
C PRO A 129 -10.61 -8.50 28.31
N GLY A 130 -10.83 -9.67 27.71
CA GLY A 130 -12.01 -10.50 27.93
C GLY A 130 -13.21 -10.28 26.99
N LEU A 131 -13.14 -9.38 26.00
CA LEU A 131 -14.13 -9.39 24.89
C LEU A 131 -13.89 -10.64 24.01
N ILE A 132 -14.96 -11.39 23.78
CA ILE A 132 -14.97 -12.56 22.90
C ILE A 132 -15.63 -12.24 21.57
N ALA A 133 -15.21 -12.94 20.51
CA ALA A 133 -15.66 -12.74 19.14
C ALA A 133 -17.18 -12.83 19.00
N ARG A 134 -17.81 -13.77 19.73
CA ARG A 134 -19.28 -13.91 19.73
C ARG A 134 -20.00 -12.66 20.25
N MET A 135 -19.50 -12.07 21.33
CA MET A 135 -20.06 -10.86 21.92
C MET A 135 -19.89 -9.70 20.95
N ALA A 136 -18.69 -9.50 20.39
CA ALA A 136 -18.46 -8.45 19.41
C ALA A 136 -19.36 -8.59 18.18
N LEU A 137 -19.45 -9.78 17.58
CA LEU A 137 -20.27 -10.02 16.39
C LEU A 137 -21.77 -9.77 16.65
N SER A 138 -22.24 -9.94 17.88
CA SER A 138 -23.62 -9.61 18.25
C SER A 138 -23.91 -8.10 18.23
N GLN A 139 -22.90 -7.27 18.50
CA GLN A 139 -23.04 -5.80 18.57
C GLN A 139 -22.80 -5.11 17.22
N ILE A 140 -22.16 -5.78 16.26
CA ILE A 140 -21.89 -5.21 14.94
C ILE A 140 -23.16 -5.29 14.09
N THR A 141 -23.74 -4.13 13.79
CA THR A 141 -24.84 -3.97 12.83
C THR A 141 -24.41 -4.50 11.47
N GLY A 142 -25.16 -5.48 10.94
CA GLY A 142 -24.82 -6.15 9.68
C GLY A 142 -23.66 -7.15 9.74
N GLY A 143 -23.07 -7.38 10.92
CA GLY A 143 -21.98 -8.33 11.11
C GLY A 143 -22.38 -9.76 10.78
N GLN A 144 -21.60 -10.40 9.91
CA GLN A 144 -21.81 -11.77 9.45
C GLN A 144 -20.76 -12.73 10.02
N ILE A 145 -19.47 -12.36 9.94
CA ILE A 145 -18.36 -13.26 10.30
C ILE A 145 -17.24 -12.44 10.94
N ILE A 146 -16.63 -12.97 11.99
CA ILE A 146 -15.31 -12.54 12.47
C ILE A 146 -14.38 -13.75 12.38
N THR A 147 -13.23 -13.57 11.73
CA THR A 147 -12.23 -14.64 11.58
C THR A 147 -10.83 -14.16 11.93
N GLN A 148 -10.05 -15.07 12.49
CA GLN A 148 -8.66 -14.89 12.88
C GLN A 148 -7.84 -16.13 12.49
N TRP A 149 -6.60 -15.93 12.05
CA TRP A 149 -5.62 -16.99 11.97
C TRP A 149 -5.08 -17.32 13.36
N ASN A 150 -5.22 -18.55 13.83
CA ASN A 150 -4.56 -19.00 15.05
C ASN A 150 -3.21 -19.65 14.71
N ALA A 151 -2.11 -18.99 15.11
CA ALA A 151 -0.76 -19.47 14.84
C ALA A 151 -0.42 -20.76 15.62
N GLY A 152 -0.95 -20.96 16.83
CA GLY A 152 -0.67 -22.16 17.64
C GLY A 152 -1.24 -23.44 17.02
N SER A 153 -2.46 -23.37 16.50
CA SER A 153 -3.14 -24.50 15.85
C SER A 153 -3.04 -24.48 14.32
N GLN A 154 -2.35 -23.50 13.73
CA GLN A 154 -2.19 -23.32 12.28
C GLN A 154 -3.53 -23.43 11.52
N MET A 155 -4.58 -22.79 12.05
CA MET A 155 -5.93 -22.87 11.48
C MET A 155 -6.70 -21.57 11.67
N TRP A 156 -7.65 -21.33 10.77
CA TRP A 156 -8.62 -20.26 10.90
C TRP A 156 -9.66 -20.60 11.97
N ARG A 157 -9.93 -19.64 12.87
CA ARG A 157 -11.05 -19.69 13.81
C ARG A 157 -12.08 -18.65 13.40
N SER A 158 -13.36 -19.00 13.47
CA SER A 158 -14.43 -18.14 13.02
C SER A 158 -15.67 -18.25 13.90
N VAL A 159 -16.28 -17.09 14.17
CA VAL A 159 -17.66 -16.99 14.60
C VAL A 159 -18.49 -16.37 13.48
N PHE A 160 -19.72 -16.84 13.29
CA PHE A 160 -20.61 -16.36 12.24
C PHE A 160 -22.05 -16.26 12.70
N LYS A 161 -22.80 -15.34 12.10
CA LYS A 161 -24.22 -15.12 12.35
C LYS A 161 -25.05 -15.81 11.28
N ASN A 162 -25.96 -16.69 11.67
CA ASN A 162 -26.87 -17.35 10.73
C ASN A 162 -28.01 -16.40 10.30
N VAL A 163 -28.88 -16.86 9.40
CA VAL A 163 -30.00 -16.06 8.85
C VAL A 163 -31.05 -15.68 9.89
N VAL A 164 -31.13 -16.38 11.02
CA VAL A 164 -32.07 -16.08 12.11
C VAL A 164 -31.41 -15.27 13.24
N GLY A 165 -30.13 -14.95 13.13
CA GLY A 165 -29.40 -14.09 14.06
C GLY A 165 -28.55 -14.81 15.12
N ASP A 166 -28.56 -16.14 15.16
CA ASP A 166 -27.74 -16.90 16.12
C ASP A 166 -26.26 -16.76 15.78
N VAL A 167 -25.42 -16.60 16.81
CA VAL A 167 -23.98 -16.58 16.65
C VAL A 167 -23.38 -17.95 16.95
N LEU A 168 -22.79 -18.57 15.93
CA LEU A 168 -22.26 -19.94 15.92
C LEU A 168 -20.76 -19.93 15.63
N GLY A 169 -20.10 -21.08 15.81
CA GLY A 169 -18.69 -21.27 15.46
C GLY A 169 -17.74 -21.36 16.66
N ASN A 170 -16.44 -21.37 16.36
CA ASN A 170 -15.39 -21.47 17.38
C ASN A 170 -15.09 -20.07 17.90
N ASP A 171 -15.50 -19.82 19.14
CA ASP A 171 -15.30 -18.53 19.79
C ASP A 171 -13.86 -18.37 20.29
N PHE A 172 -13.43 -17.12 20.38
CA PHE A 172 -12.09 -16.74 20.79
C PHE A 172 -12.09 -15.34 21.40
N GLU A 173 -11.15 -15.09 22.29
CA GLU A 173 -10.86 -13.74 22.78
C GLU A 173 -10.11 -12.95 21.71
N PHE A 174 -10.36 -11.65 21.65
CA PHE A 174 -9.51 -10.76 20.87
C PHE A 174 -8.17 -10.55 21.61
N GLU A 175 -7.13 -10.16 20.89
CA GLU A 175 -5.75 -10.01 21.37
C GLU A 175 -5.18 -8.72 20.75
N ALA A 176 -4.43 -7.95 21.53
CA ALA A 176 -3.99 -6.61 21.13
C ALA A 176 -2.93 -6.61 20.01
N ASP A 177 -2.27 -7.75 19.81
CA ASP A 177 -1.21 -7.98 18.82
C ASP A 177 -1.71 -8.72 17.57
N GLN A 178 -3.02 -8.91 17.42
CA GLN A 178 -3.61 -9.70 16.35
C GLN A 178 -4.54 -8.86 15.45
N GLY A 179 -4.61 -9.26 14.18
CA GLY A 179 -5.54 -8.74 13.18
C GLY A 179 -6.72 -9.67 12.94
N TYR A 180 -7.87 -9.09 12.57
CA TYR A 180 -9.13 -9.79 12.36
C TYR A 180 -9.76 -9.37 11.03
N PHE A 181 -10.44 -10.31 10.38
CA PHE A 181 -11.30 -9.99 9.25
C PHE A 181 -12.76 -10.03 9.69
N ILE A 182 -13.49 -8.95 9.44
CA ILE A 182 -14.90 -8.80 9.76
C ILE A 182 -15.69 -8.63 8.46
N SER A 183 -16.59 -9.55 8.17
CA SER A 183 -17.55 -9.42 7.07
C SER A 183 -18.83 -8.77 7.57
N VAL A 184 -19.27 -7.71 6.90
CA VAL A 184 -20.55 -7.05 7.16
C VAL A 184 -21.39 -6.97 5.88
N ASN A 185 -22.70 -7.21 5.98
CA ASN A 185 -23.61 -7.18 4.82
C ASN A 185 -24.14 -5.79 4.46
N GLN A 186 -23.89 -4.81 5.32
CA GLN A 186 -24.20 -3.39 5.16
C GLN A 186 -23.19 -2.58 5.97
N ASN A 187 -23.11 -1.26 5.74
CA ASN A 187 -22.25 -0.40 6.54
C ASN A 187 -22.67 -0.44 8.01
N SER A 188 -21.69 -0.56 8.92
CA SER A 188 -21.95 -0.47 10.36
C SER A 188 -21.84 0.98 10.82
N THR A 189 -22.77 1.38 11.69
CA THR A 189 -22.77 2.66 12.39
C THR A 189 -22.34 2.49 13.82
#